data_AF-A0A1Z8RNI2-F1
#
_entry.id   AF-A0A1Z8RNI2-F1
#
_cell.length_a   1.000
_cell.length_b   1.000
_cell.length_c   1.000
_cell.angle_alpha   90.00
_cell.angle_beta   90.00
_cell.angle_gamma   90.00
#
_symmetry.space_group_name_H-M   'P 1'
#
loop_
_entity.id
_entity.type
_entity.pdbx_description
1 polymer ?
#
loop_
_entity_poly.entity_id
_entity_poly.type
_entity_poly.pdbx_seq_one_letter_code
_entity_poly.pdbx_strand_id
1 'polypeptide(L)' 'MQIKVYDDQDNPGGGFYAVMKCDQAAEVCPIVTGASAWVSLPYEDPKNADGTPLEALKYDERCRQISTEMLWLRSQAALS' A
#
# COMPACT_ATOMS: atom_id res chain seq x y z
N MET A 1 -10.14 10.78 10.56
CA MET A 1 -8.87 10.12 10.19
C MET A 1 -8.30 10.87 9.01
N GLN A 2 -7.25 11.68 9.21
CA GLN A 2 -6.60 12.40 8.10
C GLN A 2 -5.45 11.53 7.58
N ILE A 3 -5.48 11.21 6.28
CA ILE A 3 -4.35 10.61 5.57
C ILE A 3 -3.24 11.66 5.50
N LYS A 4 -2.00 11.29 5.83
CA LYS A 4 -0.84 12.17 5.61
C LYS A 4 -0.70 12.45 4.12
N VAL A 5 -0.48 13.72 3.77
CA VAL A 5 -0.24 14.11 2.38
C VAL A 5 1.15 13.62 1.97
N TYR A 6 1.29 13.11 0.75
CA TYR A 6 2.54 12.49 0.30
C TYR A 6 3.68 13.51 0.13
N ASP A 7 3.38 14.80 -0.02
CA ASP A 7 4.33 15.91 -0.19
C ASP A 7 4.59 16.71 1.11
N ASP A 8 4.17 16.17 2.25
CA ASP A 8 4.44 16.76 3.56
C ASP A 8 5.96 16.87 3.81
N GLN A 9 6.39 18.00 4.38
CA GLN A 9 7.81 18.28 4.65
C GLN A 9 8.44 17.31 5.65
N ASP A 10 7.63 16.67 6.48
CA ASP A 10 8.08 15.63 7.41
C ASP A 10 8.36 14.28 6.73
N ASN A 11 7.93 14.10 5.47
CA ASN A 11 8.20 12.88 4.71
C ASN A 11 9.67 12.87 4.25
N PRO A 12 10.30 11.69 4.16
CA PRO A 12 11.65 11.58 3.62
C PRO A 12 11.70 12.13 2.19
N GLY A 13 12.71 12.95 1.90
CA GLY A 13 12.91 13.49 0.55
C GLY A 13 13.38 12.45 -0.48
N GLY A 14 13.76 11.24 -0.03
CA GLY A 14 14.09 10.12 -0.90
C GLY A 14 14.50 8.86 -0.16
N GLY A 15 14.82 7.79 -0.90
CA GLY A 15 15.28 6.52 -0.32
C GLY A 15 14.15 5.64 0.25
N PHE A 16 12.93 5.82 -0.25
CA PHE A 16 11.76 5.07 0.18
C PHE A 16 11.06 4.42 -1.03
N TYR A 17 10.24 3.41 -0.79
CA TYR A 17 9.39 2.83 -1.83
C TYR A 17 7.99 3.41 -1.74
N ALA A 18 7.46 3.84 -2.88
CA ALA A 18 6.06 4.23 -3.01
C ALA A 18 5.24 2.98 -3.34
N VAL A 19 4.39 2.56 -2.40
CA VAL A 19 3.48 1.43 -2.59
C VAL A 19 2.07 1.94 -2.83
N MET A 20 1.44 1.50 -3.93
CA MET A 20 0.12 1.94 -4.34
C MET A 20 -0.86 0.78 -4.36
N LYS A 21 -2.08 1.01 -3.84
CA LYS A 21 -3.17 0.04 -3.74
C LYS A 21 -4.31 0.24 -4.76
N CYS A 22 -4.10 1.08 -5.76
CA CYS A 22 -5.20 1.58 -6.59
C CYS A 22 -5.77 0.49 -7.50
N ASP A 23 -7.05 0.20 -7.27
CA ASP A 23 -7.97 -0.50 -8.15
C ASP A 23 -8.49 0.40 -9.29
N GLN A 24 -8.45 1.72 -9.09
CA GLN A 24 -8.85 2.74 -10.05
C GLN A 24 -7.66 3.53 -10.57
N ALA A 25 -7.46 3.38 -11.88
CA ALA A 25 -6.71 4.21 -12.83
C ALA A 25 -5.38 4.77 -12.32
N ALA A 26 -4.29 4.22 -12.87
CA ALA A 26 -2.96 4.83 -12.90
C ALA A 26 -2.94 6.30 -13.40
N GLU A 27 -4.05 6.85 -13.90
CA GLU A 27 -4.19 8.20 -14.45
C GLU A 27 -4.35 9.31 -13.38
N VAL A 28 -4.70 8.99 -12.12
CA VAL A 28 -4.93 10.01 -11.07
C VAL A 28 -3.86 9.99 -9.98
N CYS A 29 -2.99 8.96 -9.93
CA CYS A 29 -1.97 8.89 -8.90
C CYS A 29 -0.90 9.96 -9.10
N PRO A 30 -0.65 10.82 -8.09
CA PRO A 30 0.36 11.86 -8.18
C PRO A 30 1.75 11.24 -8.30
N ILE A 31 2.63 11.87 -9.07
CA ILE A 31 4.05 11.50 -9.15
C ILE A 31 4.70 11.73 -7.78
N VAL A 32 4.93 10.65 -7.02
CA VAL A 32 5.71 10.62 -5.79
C VAL A 32 7.20 10.72 -6.12
N THR A 33 7.73 11.94 -6.07
CA THR A 33 9.16 12.23 -6.27
C THR A 33 9.99 11.74 -5.07
N GLY A 34 11.21 11.27 -5.33
CA GLY A 34 12.12 10.76 -4.29
C GLY A 34 11.98 9.27 -3.99
N ALA A 35 10.92 8.62 -4.47
CA ALA A 35 10.75 7.18 -4.36
C ALA A 35 11.81 6.44 -5.19
N SER A 36 12.52 5.49 -4.56
CA SER A 36 13.50 4.62 -5.21
C SER A 36 12.83 3.56 -6.09
N ALA A 37 11.59 3.20 -5.78
CA ALA A 37 10.78 2.29 -6.57
C ALA A 37 9.30 2.60 -6.39
N TRP A 38 8.54 2.28 -7.43
CA TRP A 38 7.09 2.38 -7.48
C TRP A 38 6.51 0.97 -7.57
N VAL A 39 5.76 0.56 -6.56
CA VAL A 39 5.23 -0.80 -6.45
C VAL A 39 3.71 -0.74 -6.43
N SER A 40 3.08 -1.35 -7.43
CA SER A 40 1.63 -1.52 -7.47
C SER A 40 1.26 -2.85 -6.81
N LEU A 41 0.50 -2.79 -5.71
CA LEU A 41 -0.04 -3.95 -5.00
C LEU A 41 -1.56 -3.78 -4.86
N PRO A 42 -2.34 -4.17 -5.89
CA PRO A 42 -3.79 -4.08 -5.83
C PRO A 42 -4.35 -5.13 -4.86
N TYR A 43 -5.20 -4.69 -3.95
CA TYR A 43 -5.91 -5.56 -3.01
C TYR A 43 -7.41 -5.40 -3.19
N GLU A 44 -8.13 -6.50 -3.07
CA GLU A 44 -9.58 -6.46 -2.98
C GLU A 44 -9.98 -5.90 -1.60
N ASP A 45 -10.81 -4.86 -1.58
CA ASP A 45 -11.27 -4.24 -0.34
C ASP A 45 -12.13 -5.24 0.47
N PRO A 46 -11.69 -5.67 1.68
CA PRO A 46 -12.44 -6.63 2.50
C PRO A 46 -13.80 -6.10 2.94
N LYS A 47 -14.04 -4.79 2.79
CA LYS A 47 -15.33 -4.14 3.01
C LYS A 47 -16.47 -4.76 2.20
N ASN A 48 -16.16 -5.47 1.10
CA ASN A 48 -17.17 -6.22 0.35
C ASN A 48 -17.88 -7.31 1.17
N ALA A 49 -17.30 -7.73 2.30
CA ALA A 49 -17.83 -8.74 3.19
C ALA A 49 -18.48 -8.14 4.46
N ASP A 50 -18.57 -6.81 4.57
CA ASP A 50 -19.19 -6.13 5.72
C ASP A 50 -20.63 -6.64 5.96
N GLY A 51 -20.93 -6.96 7.21
CA GLY A 51 -22.22 -7.49 7.64
C GLY A 51 -22.47 -8.94 7.27
N THR A 52 -21.51 -9.62 6.64
CA THR A 52 -21.60 -11.06 6.32
C THR A 52 -20.89 -11.90 7.39
N PRO A 53 -21.23 -13.20 7.52
CA PRO A 53 -20.47 -14.12 8.37
C PRO A 53 -18.99 -14.28 7.97
N LEU A 54 -18.60 -13.83 6.78
CA LEU A 54 -17.24 -13.93 6.25
C LEU A 54 -16.38 -12.69 6.51
N GLU A 55 -16.94 -11.63 7.11
CA GLU A 55 -16.26 -10.36 7.37
C GLU A 55 -14.88 -10.59 8.02
N ALA A 56 -14.85 -11.21 9.20
CA ALA A 56 -13.60 -11.45 9.94
C ALA A 56 -12.57 -12.24 9.13
N LEU A 57 -13.01 -13.26 8.37
CA LEU A 57 -12.12 -14.07 7.54
C LEU A 57 -11.51 -13.23 6.40
N LYS A 58 -12.30 -12.37 5.77
CA LYS A 58 -11.85 -11.53 4.65
C LYS A 58 -10.87 -10.45 5.10
N TYR A 59 -11.12 -9.83 6.26
CA TYR A 59 -10.17 -8.92 6.87
C TYR A 59 -8.84 -9.62 7.22
N ASP A 60 -8.89 -10.81 7.83
CA ASP A 60 -7.68 -11.60 8.15
C ASP A 60 -6.89 -12.00 6.89
N GLU A 61 -7.59 -12.44 5.84
CA GLU A 61 -7.01 -12.82 4.55
C GLU A 61 -6.23 -11.65 3.94
N ARG A 62 -6.84 -10.46 3.90
CA ARG A 62 -6.21 -9.25 3.34
C ARG A 62 -5.07 -8.74 4.20
N CYS A 63 -5.20 -8.77 5.52
CA CYS A 63 -4.12 -8.40 6.43
C CYS A 63 -2.88 -9.30 6.25
N ARG A 64 -3.07 -10.62 6.09
CA ARG A 64 -1.95 -11.55 5.86
C ARG A 64 -1.27 -11.31 4.51
N GLN A 65 -2.06 -11.06 3.47
CA GLN A 65 -1.53 -10.75 2.15
C GLN A 65 -0.66 -9.48 2.19
N ILE A 66 -1.19 -8.37 2.70
CA ILE A 66 -0.47 -7.10 2.83
C ILE A 66 0.82 -7.28 3.64
N SER A 67 0.73 -7.96 4.79
CA SER A 67 1.89 -8.17 5.67
C SER A 67 3.02 -8.94 4.97
N THR A 68 2.66 -9.98 4.18
CA THR A 68 3.63 -10.81 3.46
C THR A 68 4.34 -10.00 2.38
N GLU A 69 3.60 -9.23 1.59
CA GLU A 69 4.15 -8.42 0.51
C GLU A 69 5.02 -7.27 1.05
N MET A 70 4.64 -6.66 2.17
CA MET A 70 5.46 -5.64 2.83
C MET A 70 6.77 -6.20 3.40
N LEU A 71 6.74 -7.41 3.97
CA LEU A 71 7.96 -8.10 4.42
C LEU A 71 8.88 -8.40 3.24
N TRP A 72 8.32 -8.86 2.12
CA TRP A 72 9.09 -9.09 0.90
C TRP A 72 9.70 -7.78 0.37
N LEU A 73 8.92 -6.70 0.28
CA LEU A 73 9.43 -5.39 -0.16
C LEU A 73 10.56 -4.86 0.72
N ARG A 74 10.42 -4.98 2.05
CA ARG A 74 11.49 -4.63 2.99
C ARG A 74 12.76 -5.46 2.70
N SER A 75 12.61 -6.74 2.39
CA SER A 75 13.77 -7.59 2.09
C SER A 75 14.49 -7.18 0.81
N GLN A 76 13.76 -6.70 -0.20
CA GLN A 76 14.33 -6.15 -1.43
C GLN A 76 15.05 -4.82 -1.18
N ALA A 77 14.50 -3.96 -0.32
CA ALA A 77 15.12 -2.70 0.08
C ALA A 77 16.43 -2.89 0.87
N ALA A 78 16.55 -3.98 1.63
CA ALA A 78 17.77 -4.30 2.39
C ALA A 78 18.91 -4.86 1.51
N LEU A 79 18.62 -5.20 0.26
CA LEU A 79 19.57 -5.75 -0.72
C LEU A 79 20.00 -4.71 -1.78
N SER A 80 19.47 -3.48 -1.71
CA SER A 80 19.74 -2.39 -2.66
C SER A 80 20.68 -1.32 -2.11
#